data_AF-A0A3N4G8F6-F1
#
_entry.id   AF-A0A3N4G8F6-F1
#
_cell.length_a   1.000
_cell.length_b   1.000
_cell.length_c   1.000
_cell.angle_alpha   90.00
_cell.angle_beta   90.00
_cell.angle_gamma   90.00
#
_symmetry.space_group_name_H-M   'P 1'
#
loop_
_entity.id
_entity.type
_entity.pdbx_description
1 polymer ?
#
loop_
_entity_poly.entity_id
_entity_poly.type
_entity_poly.pdbx_seq_one_letter_code
_entity_poly.pdbx_strand_id
1 'polypeptide(L)'
;MADTHAIARRSGDWWAVEVPSIPGLYTQVRRLEQVADAVQGAATDLGTPVGAVTVEADISDADREALADVRSHLRRLEEIQRETASESRRVALRFREQGLSVRDVGYLMQVSPQRVSQLTAASGDD
;
A
#
# COMPACT_ATOMS: atom_id res chain seq x y z
N MET A 1 -20.32 -16.59 4.68
CA MET A 1 -20.67 -15.31 5.34
C MET A 1 -20.61 -14.24 4.28
N ALA A 2 -21.50 -13.25 4.31
CA ALA A 2 -21.50 -12.17 3.31
C ALA A 2 -20.48 -11.10 3.70
N ASP A 3 -19.73 -10.60 2.72
CA ASP A 3 -18.89 -9.41 2.92
C ASP A 3 -19.80 -8.19 3.14
N THR A 4 -19.31 -7.23 3.92
CA THR A 4 -20.09 -6.05 4.27
C THR A 4 -19.28 -4.76 4.17
N HIS A 5 -20.01 -3.66 4.15
CA HIS A 5 -19.46 -2.32 4.06
C HIS A 5 -19.85 -1.53 5.32
N ALA A 6 -18.85 -0.94 5.97
CA ALA A 6 -19.01 -0.14 7.16
C ALA A 6 -18.68 1.32 6.87
N ILE A 7 -19.56 2.23 7.29
CA ILE A 7 -19.35 3.68 7.18
C ILE A 7 -18.91 4.19 8.55
N ALA A 8 -17.76 4.84 8.60
CA ALA A 8 -17.16 5.38 9.81
C ALA A 8 -17.18 6.91 9.77
N ARG A 9 -17.95 7.55 10.67
CA ARG A 9 -18.03 9.01 10.80
C ARG A 9 -17.25 9.49 12.01
N ARG A 10 -16.51 10.58 11.86
CA ARG A 10 -15.76 11.15 12.99
C ARG A 10 -16.74 11.78 14.00
N SER A 11 -16.65 11.38 15.26
CA SER A 11 -17.45 11.88 16.38
C SER A 11 -16.55 12.15 17.59
N GLY A 12 -16.09 13.40 17.71
CA GLY A 12 -15.11 13.79 18.75
C GLY A 12 -13.80 13.00 18.62
N ASP A 13 -13.45 12.24 19.66
CA ASP A 13 -12.25 11.38 19.69
C ASP A 13 -12.50 9.94 19.20
N TRP A 14 -13.69 9.66 18.68
CA TRP A 14 -14.10 8.34 18.24
C TRP A 14 -14.55 8.36 16.78
N TRP A 15 -14.58 7.19 16.16
CA TRP A 15 -15.30 6.91 14.92
C TRP A 15 -16.59 6.19 15.28
N ALA A 16 -17.72 6.79 14.95
CA ALA A 16 -19.02 6.13 14.98
C ALA A 16 -19.15 5.29 13.71
N VAL A 17 -19.47 4.01 13.87
CA VAL A 17 -19.49 3.04 12.78
C VAL A 17 -20.89 2.48 12.63
N GLU A 18 -21.39 2.46 11.40
CA GLU A 18 -22.64 1.80 11.04
C GLU A 18 -22.41 0.84 9.87
N VAL A 19 -23.24 -0.21 9.80
CA VAL A 19 -23.24 -1.16 8.69
C VAL A 19 -24.64 -1.17 8.07
N PRO A 20 -24.86 -0.43 6.97
CA PRO A 20 -26.21 -0.24 6.42
C PRO A 20 -26.96 -1.54 6.06
N SER A 21 -26.22 -2.59 5.70
CA SER A 21 -26.77 -3.91 5.38
C SER A 21 -27.23 -4.72 6.61
N ILE A 22 -26.87 -4.29 7.82
CA ILE A 22 -27.23 -4.95 9.09
C ILE A 22 -27.93 -3.94 9.99
N PRO A 23 -29.28 -3.83 9.90
CA PRO A 23 -30.04 -2.92 10.73
C PRO A 23 -29.78 -3.14 12.22
N GLY A 24 -29.50 -2.05 12.94
CA GLY A 24 -29.21 -2.08 14.38
C GLY A 24 -27.74 -2.35 14.74
N LEU A 25 -26.87 -2.62 13.77
CA LEU A 25 -25.43 -2.71 14.02
C LEU A 25 -24.82 -1.31 14.03
N TYR A 26 -24.58 -0.82 15.25
CA TYR A 26 -23.81 0.39 15.51
C TYR A 26 -22.69 0.05 16.50
N THR A 27 -21.48 0.54 16.22
CA THR A 27 -20.34 0.41 17.11
C THR A 27 -19.49 1.67 17.07
N GLN A 28 -18.46 1.74 17.91
CA GLN A 28 -17.51 2.84 17.90
C GLN A 28 -16.10 2.37 18.20
N VAL A 29 -15.13 3.00 17.57
CA VAL A 29 -13.71 2.69 17.73
C VAL A 29 -12.87 3.95 17.82
N ARG A 30 -11.68 3.87 18.41
CA ARG A 30 -10.77 5.03 18.47
C ARG A 30 -10.02 5.22 17.16
N ARG A 31 -9.82 4.14 16.40
CA ARG A 31 -9.01 4.14 15.17
C ARG A 31 -9.69 3.34 14.07
N LEU A 32 -9.56 3.80 12.83
CA LEU A 32 -10.19 3.17 11.66
C LEU A 32 -9.74 1.72 11.45
N GLU A 33 -8.50 1.36 11.82
CA GLU A 33 -8.03 -0.03 11.70
C GLU A 33 -8.81 -1.02 12.58
N GLN A 34 -9.49 -0.54 13.61
CA GLN A 34 -10.26 -1.37 14.54
C GLN A 34 -11.69 -1.66 14.05
N VAL A 35 -12.14 -0.99 12.98
CA VAL A 35 -13.53 -1.07 12.51
C VAL A 35 -13.90 -2.49 12.10
N ALA A 36 -13.02 -3.19 11.37
CA ALA A 36 -13.31 -4.53 10.86
C ALA A 36 -13.59 -5.53 12.00
N ASP A 37 -12.68 -5.59 12.99
CA ASP A 37 -12.82 -6.48 14.15
C ASP A 37 -14.06 -6.13 14.98
N ALA A 38 -14.33 -4.84 15.20
CA ALA A 38 -15.48 -4.38 15.97
C ALA A 38 -16.81 -4.72 15.27
N VAL A 39 -16.87 -4.58 13.94
CA VAL A 39 -18.05 -4.94 13.13
C VAL A 39 -18.27 -6.45 13.15
N GLN A 40 -17.23 -7.25 12.98
CA GLN A 40 -17.35 -8.72 13.00
C GLN A 40 -17.83 -9.25 14.35
N GLY A 41 -17.32 -8.69 15.46
CA GLY A 41 -17.79 -9.00 16.80
C GLY A 41 -19.27 -8.65 16.99
N ALA A 42 -19.64 -7.40 16.70
CA ALA A 42 -21.02 -6.94 16.85
C ALA A 42 -22.01 -7.71 15.95
N ALA A 43 -21.62 -8.05 14.71
CA ALA A 43 -22.43 -8.83 13.80
C ALA A 43 -22.67 -10.26 14.31
N THR A 44 -21.65 -10.85 14.95
CA THR A 44 -21.76 -12.17 15.59
C THR A 44 -22.72 -12.13 16.78
N ASP A 45 -22.63 -11.10 17.63
CA ASP A 45 -23.53 -10.93 18.78
C ASP A 45 -24.99 -10.73 18.35
N LEU A 46 -25.21 -10.13 17.17
CA LEU A 46 -26.53 -9.98 16.54
C LEU A 46 -26.98 -11.23 15.76
N GLY A 47 -26.21 -12.33 15.80
CA GLY A 47 -26.54 -13.57 15.08
C GLY A 47 -26.44 -13.47 13.55
N THR A 48 -25.77 -12.45 13.03
CA THR A 48 -25.59 -12.19 11.59
C THR A 48 -24.10 -12.12 11.24
N PRO A 49 -23.33 -13.21 11.39
CA PRO A 49 -21.88 -13.18 11.17
C PRO A 49 -21.52 -12.81 9.73
N VAL A 50 -20.53 -11.92 9.57
CA VAL A 50 -20.08 -11.36 8.28
C VAL A 50 -18.69 -11.86 7.89
N GLY A 51 -18.39 -11.76 6.59
CA GLY A 51 -17.08 -12.03 6.01
C GLY A 51 -16.13 -10.83 6.15
N ALA A 52 -15.54 -10.43 5.03
CA ALA A 52 -14.67 -9.27 4.97
C ALA A 52 -15.46 -7.97 5.21
N VAL A 53 -14.87 -7.03 5.94
CA VAL A 53 -15.44 -5.71 6.21
C VAL A 53 -14.64 -4.67 5.44
N THR A 54 -15.28 -4.01 4.46
CA THR A 54 -14.71 -2.84 3.80
C THR A 54 -15.08 -1.60 4.60
N VAL A 55 -14.10 -0.76 4.92
CA VAL A 55 -14.29 0.44 5.73
C VAL A 55 -14.23 1.68 4.84
N GLU A 56 -15.30 2.47 4.87
CA GLU A 56 -15.32 3.80 4.29
C GLU A 56 -15.37 4.84 5.39
N ALA A 57 -14.35 5.70 5.44
CA ALA A 57 -14.37 6.88 6.30
C ALA A 57 -15.21 7.97 5.63
N ASP A 58 -16.17 8.51 6.36
CA ASP A 58 -16.96 9.66 5.95
C ASP A 58 -16.13 10.93 6.15
N ILE A 59 -15.40 11.28 5.09
CA ILE A 59 -14.56 12.47 4.96
C ILE A 59 -15.08 13.34 3.82
N SER A 60 -14.69 14.62 3.79
CA SER A 60 -15.13 15.55 2.75
C SER A 60 -14.72 15.07 1.35
N ASP A 61 -15.51 15.43 0.33
CA ASP A 61 -15.19 15.08 -1.06
C ASP A 61 -13.82 15.62 -1.49
N ALA A 62 -13.46 16.83 -1.03
CA ALA A 62 -12.16 17.44 -1.29
C ALA A 62 -11.00 16.62 -0.68
N ASP A 63 -11.15 16.14 0.57
CA ASP A 63 -10.12 15.30 1.20
C ASP A 63 -10.03 13.93 0.54
N ARG A 64 -11.16 13.38 0.08
CA ARG A 64 -11.21 12.12 -0.65
C ARG A 64 -10.49 12.21 -1.99
N GLU A 65 -10.70 13.29 -2.73
CA GLU A 65 -10.01 13.58 -3.99
C GLU A 65 -8.50 13.77 -3.74
N ALA A 66 -8.12 14.58 -2.75
CA ALA A 66 -6.72 14.77 -2.39
C ALA A 66 -6.03 13.46 -1.99
N LEU A 67 -6.71 12.58 -1.25
CA LEU A 67 -6.18 11.26 -0.90
C LEU A 67 -6.04 10.35 -2.13
N ALA A 68 -6.99 10.39 -3.07
CA ALA A 68 -6.92 9.65 -4.32
C ALA A 68 -5.71 10.08 -5.16
N ASP A 69 -5.44 11.38 -5.23
CA ASP A 69 -4.28 11.95 -5.92
C ASP A 69 -2.96 11.51 -5.28
N VAL A 70 -2.85 11.61 -3.95
CA VAL A 70 -1.66 11.12 -3.22
C VAL A 70 -1.42 9.64 -3.49
N ARG A 71 -2.47 8.80 -3.43
CA ARG A 71 -2.37 7.37 -3.75
C ARG A 71 -1.93 7.13 -5.20
N SER A 72 -2.40 7.95 -6.13
CA SER A 72 -2.00 7.89 -7.54
C SER A 72 -0.51 8.21 -7.72
N HIS A 73 -0.03 9.27 -7.07
CA HIS A 73 1.39 9.64 -7.10
C HIS A 73 2.29 8.57 -6.48
N LEU A 74 1.87 7.95 -5.37
CA LEU A 74 2.61 6.86 -4.74
C LEU A 74 2.72 5.65 -5.67
N ARG A 75 1.63 5.23 -6.33
CA ARG A 75 1.68 4.14 -7.32
C ARG A 75 2.64 4.44 -8.47
N ARG A 76 2.60 5.67 -9.00
CA ARG A 76 3.52 6.10 -10.06
C ARG A 76 4.96 6.10 -9.60
N LEU A 77 5.23 6.51 -8.36
CA LEU A 77 6.57 6.47 -7.79
C LEU A 77 7.09 5.03 -7.69
N GLU A 78 6.26 4.09 -7.23
CA GLU A 78 6.60 2.66 -7.17
C GLU A 78 6.87 2.05 -8.56
N GLU A 79 6.08 2.44 -9.56
CA GLU A 79 6.30 2.02 -10.95
C GLU A 79 7.64 2.50 -11.50
N ILE A 80 7.92 3.81 -11.39
CA ILE A 80 9.19 4.40 -11.83
C ILE A 80 10.37 3.77 -11.08
N GLN A 81 10.24 3.51 -9.78
CA GLN A 81 11.28 2.84 -9.00
C GLN A 81 11.57 1.42 -9.52
N ARG A 82 10.54 0.64 -9.84
CA ARG A 82 10.69 -0.71 -10.41
C ARG A 82 11.36 -0.67 -11.78
N GLU A 83 10.90 0.20 -12.66
CA GLU A 83 11.48 0.38 -14.00
C GLU A 83 12.95 0.81 -13.91
N THR A 84 13.25 1.81 -13.07
CA THR A 84 14.61 2.30 -12.85
C THR A 84 15.52 1.19 -12.31
N ALA A 85 15.03 0.34 -11.41
CA ALA A 85 15.80 -0.78 -10.89
C ALA A 85 16.13 -1.83 -11.96
N SER A 86 15.15 -2.16 -12.81
CA SER A 86 15.33 -3.07 -13.95
C SER A 86 16.35 -2.52 -14.95
N GLU A 87 16.17 -1.26 -15.37
CA GLU A 87 17.04 -0.58 -16.32
C GLU A 87 18.46 -0.39 -15.78
N SER A 88 18.60 -0.02 -14.50
CA SER A 88 19.89 0.10 -13.84
C SER A 88 20.66 -1.21 -13.85
N ARG A 89 19.98 -2.33 -13.59
CA ARG A 89 20.61 -3.67 -13.66
C ARG A 89 21.05 -3.98 -15.09
N ARG A 90 20.18 -3.78 -16.07
CA ARG A 90 20.46 -4.03 -17.49
C ARG A 90 21.68 -3.25 -17.97
N VAL A 91 21.76 -1.96 -17.63
CA VAL A 91 22.89 -1.09 -18.00
C VAL A 91 24.17 -1.52 -17.30
N ALA A 92 24.12 -1.81 -15.98
CA ALA A 92 25.29 -2.25 -15.23
C ALA A 92 25.87 -3.55 -15.82
N LEU A 93 25.04 -4.56 -16.11
CA LEU A 93 25.47 -5.82 -16.72
C LEU A 93 26.11 -5.59 -18.09
N ARG A 94 25.44 -4.82 -18.97
CA ARG A 94 25.96 -4.52 -20.30
C ARG A 94 27.32 -3.82 -20.28
N PHE A 95 27.53 -2.88 -19.35
CA PHE A 95 28.84 -2.23 -19.21
C PHE A 95 29.91 -3.19 -18.65
N ARG A 96 29.54 -4.10 -17.75
CA ARG A 96 30.46 -5.14 -17.26
C ARG A 96 30.86 -6.12 -18.34
N GLU A 97 29.94 -6.54 -19.21
CA GLU A 97 30.21 -7.40 -20.37
C GLU A 97 31.15 -6.74 -21.38
N GLN A 98 31.14 -5.40 -21.48
CA GLN A 98 32.08 -4.62 -22.29
C GLN A 98 33.48 -4.47 -21.64
N GLY A 99 33.68 -5.03 -20.45
CA GLY A 99 34.96 -5.03 -19.74
C GLY A 99 35.23 -3.81 -18.86
N LEU A 100 34.26 -2.89 -18.69
CA LEU A 100 34.43 -1.73 -17.82
C LEU A 100 34.57 -2.17 -16.36
N SER A 101 35.45 -1.52 -15.59
CA SER A 101 35.62 -1.84 -14.16
C SER A 101 34.38 -1.45 -13.35
N VAL A 102 34.15 -2.11 -12.20
CA VAL A 102 33.04 -1.77 -11.29
C VAL A 102 33.08 -0.30 -10.87
N ARG A 103 34.28 0.28 -10.74
CA ARG A 103 34.47 1.69 -10.40
C ARG A 103 34.04 2.61 -11.54
N ASP A 104 34.39 2.30 -12.78
CA ASP A 104 34.01 3.11 -13.95
C ASP A 104 32.51 3.06 -14.18
N VAL A 105 31.91 1.87 -14.05
CA VAL A 105 30.45 1.73 -14.11
C VAL A 105 29.76 2.54 -13.02
N GLY A 106 30.29 2.52 -11.79
CA GLY A 106 29.76 3.32 -10.69
C GLY A 106 29.83 4.82 -10.98
N TYR A 107 30.95 5.28 -11.53
CA TYR A 107 31.12 6.67 -11.96
C TYR A 107 30.12 7.06 -13.07
N LEU A 108 29.96 6.24 -14.11
CA LEU A 108 29.04 6.51 -15.22
C LEU A 108 27.57 6.51 -14.78
N MET A 109 27.20 5.57 -13.92
CA MET A 109 25.84 5.42 -13.41
C MET A 109 25.54 6.32 -12.20
N GLN A 110 26.52 7.11 -11.73
CA GLN A 110 26.41 7.96 -10.54
C GLN A 110 25.97 7.19 -9.29
N VAL A 111 26.49 5.98 -9.10
CA VAL A 111 26.24 5.12 -7.93
C VAL A 111 27.55 4.59 -7.35
N SER A 112 27.52 4.11 -6.11
CA SER A 112 28.70 3.53 -5.50
C SER A 112 29.14 2.24 -6.21
N PRO A 113 30.44 1.90 -6.23
CA PRO A 113 30.92 0.62 -6.74
C PRO A 113 30.23 -0.58 -6.08
N GLN A 114 29.92 -0.50 -4.79
CA GLN A 114 29.17 -1.54 -4.07
C GLN A 114 27.78 -1.74 -4.65
N ARG A 115 27.09 -0.65 -5.03
CA ARG A 115 25.77 -0.73 -5.67
C ARG A 115 25.85 -1.40 -7.04
N VAL A 116 26.89 -1.12 -7.82
CA VAL A 116 27.13 -1.82 -9.09
C VAL A 116 27.30 -3.32 -8.85
N SER A 117 28.13 -3.72 -7.88
CA SER A 117 28.29 -5.14 -7.53
C SER A 117 26.97 -5.81 -7.14
N GLN A 118 26.11 -5.13 -6.38
CA GLN A 118 24.78 -5.64 -6.02
C GLN A 118 23.87 -5.81 -7.24
N LEU A 119 23.87 -4.83 -8.15
CA LEU A 119 23.06 -4.87 -9.37
C LEU A 119 23.45 -6.06 -10.25
N THR A 120 24.75 -6.36 -10.34
CA THR A 120 25.26 -7.41 -11.23
C THR A 120 25.28 -8.80 -10.58
N ALA A 121 25.38 -8.88 -9.25
CA ALA A 121 25.38 -10.16 -8.52
C ALA A 121 24.01 -10.84 -8.49
N ALA A 122 22.91 -10.09 -8.52
CA ALA A 122 21.54 -10.59 -8.45
C ALA A 122 21.06 -11.33 -9.73
N SER A 123 21.97 -11.74 -10.61
CA SER A 123 21.69 -12.41 -11.89
C SER A 123 22.33 -13.81 -11.97
N GLY A 124 22.89 -14.30 -10.86
CA GLY A 124 23.61 -15.58 -10.77
C GLY A 124 22.94 -16.66 -9.91
N ASP A 125 21.77 -16.37 -9.32
CA ASP A 125 20.93 -17.36 -8.62
C ASP A 125 19.55 -17.36 -9.31
N ASP A 126 19.45 -18.12 -10.40
CA ASP A 126 18.23 -18.66 -10.99
C ASP A 126 18.55 -20.04 -11.58
#